data_AF-A0A2K8LTI1-F1
#
_entry.id   AF-A0A2K8LTI1-F1
#
_cell.length_a   1.000
_cell.length_b   1.000
_cell.length_c   1.000
_cell.angle_alpha   90.00
_cell.angle_beta   90.00
_cell.angle_gamma   90.00
#
_symmetry.space_group_name_H-M   'P 1'
#
loop_
_entity.id
_entity.type
_entity.pdbx_description
1 polymer ?
#
loop_
_entity_poly.entity_id
_entity_poly.type
_entity_poly.pdbx_seq_one_letter_code
_entity_poly.pdbx_strand_id
1 'polypeptide(L)'
;MSEFEAQRRMPAPAEHVYAVASDAAHLSEWLPEPVDPPPAGSRDRLRLEWDGGWLQVASGAAGTSHATLHLSVPAGQGGGDLPARIRESLDRLAVLSGSPG
;
A
#
# COMPACT_ATOMS: atom_id res chain seq x y z
N MET A 1 -5.45 16.80 -11.88
CA MET A 1 -5.35 15.50 -11.19
C MET A 1 -5.08 15.80 -9.73
N SER A 2 -5.59 14.98 -8.82
CA SER A 2 -5.37 15.15 -7.39
C SER A 2 -4.53 13.98 -6.89
N GLU A 3 -3.39 14.32 -6.29
CA GLU A 3 -2.44 13.37 -5.74
C GLU A 3 -2.65 13.28 -4.23
N PHE A 4 -2.77 12.06 -3.72
CA PHE A 4 -2.95 11.81 -2.30
C PHE A 4 -1.94 10.76 -1.87
N GLU A 5 -1.21 11.05 -0.79
CA GLU A 5 -0.34 10.08 -0.15
C GLU A 5 -0.67 9.93 1.33
N ALA A 6 -0.48 8.71 1.84
CA ALA A 6 -0.38 8.50 3.27
C ALA A 6 0.72 7.49 3.58
N GLN A 7 1.32 7.66 4.75
CA GLN A 7 2.34 6.76 5.27
C GLN A 7 1.87 6.13 6.58
N ARG A 8 2.14 4.84 6.76
CA ARG A 8 1.86 4.11 7.99
C ARG A 8 3.05 3.24 8.42
N ARG A 9 3.29 3.18 9.73
CA ARG A 9 4.25 2.24 10.31
C ARG A 9 3.63 0.85 10.41
N MET A 10 4.37 -0.15 9.95
CA MET A 10 4.02 -1.55 9.97
C MET A 10 4.78 -2.29 11.07
N PRO A 11 4.12 -3.23 11.77
CA PRO A 11 4.73 -4.02 12.85
C PRO A 11 5.66 -5.15 12.35
N ALA A 12 5.92 -5.21 11.04
CA ALA A 12 6.69 -6.28 10.39
C ALA A 12 7.85 -5.70 9.54
N PRO A 13 8.87 -6.50 9.20
CA PRO A 13 9.99 -6.08 8.36
C PRO A 13 9.56 -5.85 6.91
N ALA A 14 10.32 -5.02 6.18
CA ALA A 14 9.84 -4.43 4.93
C ALA A 14 9.64 -5.49 3.85
N GLU A 15 10.51 -6.49 3.81
CA GLU A 15 10.41 -7.64 2.91
C GLU A 15 9.12 -8.44 3.15
N HIS A 16 8.74 -8.63 4.42
CA HIS A 16 7.51 -9.35 4.77
C HIS A 16 6.27 -8.54 4.38
N VAL A 17 6.23 -7.25 4.74
CA VAL A 17 5.13 -6.35 4.37
C VAL A 17 4.97 -6.29 2.85
N TYR A 18 6.09 -6.17 2.12
CA TYR A 18 6.07 -6.16 0.66
C TYR A 18 5.61 -7.50 0.09
N ALA A 19 6.04 -8.63 0.63
CA ALA A 19 5.60 -9.96 0.18
C ALA A 19 4.08 -10.09 0.32
N VAL A 20 3.52 -9.70 1.47
CA VAL A 20 2.06 -9.67 1.69
C VAL A 20 1.37 -8.66 0.77
N ALA A 21 1.93 -7.47 0.60
CA ALA A 21 1.33 -6.44 -0.25
C ALA A 21 1.30 -6.85 -1.73
N SER A 22 2.34 -7.53 -2.21
CA SER A 22 2.50 -7.96 -3.61
C SER A 22 1.83 -9.30 -3.94
N ASP A 23 1.25 -9.96 -2.94
CA ASP A 23 0.55 -11.22 -3.12
C ASP A 23 -0.83 -11.01 -3.74
N ALA A 24 -1.13 -11.74 -4.82
CA ALA A 24 -2.37 -11.59 -5.58
C ALA A 24 -3.63 -11.89 -4.76
N ALA A 25 -3.56 -12.77 -3.76
CA ALA A 25 -4.69 -13.06 -2.89
C ALA A 25 -4.92 -11.92 -1.89
N HIS A 26 -3.85 -11.28 -1.40
CA HIS A 26 -3.95 -10.16 -0.47
C HIS A 26 -4.19 -8.80 -1.14
N LEU A 27 -3.81 -8.65 -2.41
CA LEU A 27 -4.00 -7.42 -3.17
C LEU A 27 -5.45 -6.91 -3.07
N SER A 28 -6.44 -7.77 -3.32
CA SER A 28 -7.87 -7.37 -3.26
C SER A 28 -8.37 -7.05 -1.84
N GLU A 29 -7.66 -7.47 -0.80
CA GLU A 29 -8.06 -7.26 0.60
C GLU A 29 -7.69 -5.86 1.09
N TRP A 30 -6.49 -5.39 0.74
CA TRP A 30 -5.94 -4.11 1.19
C TRP A 30 -6.05 -3.00 0.13
N LEU A 31 -6.03 -3.31 -1.17
CA LEU A 31 -6.18 -2.29 -2.21
C LEU A 31 -7.53 -1.57 -2.05
N PRO A 32 -7.53 -0.22 -2.13
CA PRO A 32 -8.78 0.54 -2.03
C PRO A 32 -9.70 0.28 -3.22
N GLU A 33 -9.12 0.01 -4.39
CA GLU A 33 -9.82 -0.24 -5.65
C GLU A 33 -9.11 -1.39 -6.40
N PRO A 34 -9.85 -2.34 -7.01
CA PRO A 34 -9.25 -3.37 -7.83
C PRO A 34 -8.63 -2.75 -9.09
N VAL A 35 -7.37 -3.08 -9.37
CA VAL A 35 -6.61 -2.56 -10.50
C VAL A 35 -6.33 -3.66 -11.52
N ASP A 36 -6.53 -3.34 -12.80
CA ASP A 36 -6.20 -4.22 -13.93
C ASP A 36 -5.32 -3.44 -14.92
N PRO A 37 -4.11 -3.92 -15.24
CA PRO A 37 -3.45 -5.13 -14.73
C PRO A 37 -3.04 -5.02 -13.24
N PRO A 38 -2.74 -6.14 -12.56
CA PRO A 38 -2.25 -6.12 -11.18
C PRO A 38 -0.94 -5.30 -11.08
N PRO A 39 -0.66 -4.71 -9.91
CA PRO A 39 0.49 -3.85 -9.74
C PRO A 39 1.81 -4.60 -9.99
N ALA A 40 2.70 -3.96 -10.71
CA ALA A 40 4.04 -4.45 -10.96
C ALA A 40 4.92 -4.22 -9.73
N GLY A 41 5.44 -5.29 -9.17
CA GLY A 41 6.28 -5.26 -7.98
C GLY A 41 7.78 -5.34 -8.28
N SER A 42 8.56 -4.45 -7.66
CA SER A 42 10.03 -4.50 -7.60
C SER A 42 10.50 -4.90 -6.20
N ARG A 43 10.97 -6.14 -6.03
CA ARG A 43 11.54 -6.65 -4.76
C ARG A 43 12.80 -5.90 -4.33
N ASP A 44 13.61 -5.45 -5.28
CA ASP A 44 14.84 -4.68 -5.02
C ASP A 44 14.56 -3.35 -4.30
N ARG A 45 13.44 -2.70 -4.66
CA ARG A 45 13.02 -1.40 -4.09
C ARG A 45 11.86 -1.52 -3.10
N LEU A 46 11.34 -2.74 -2.91
CA LEU A 46 10.13 -3.04 -2.14
C LEU A 46 8.97 -2.10 -2.52
N ARG A 47 8.72 -1.97 -3.83
CA ARG A 47 7.75 -1.03 -4.40
C ARG A 47 6.81 -1.71 -5.39
N LEU A 48 5.52 -1.45 -5.27
CA LEU A 48 4.45 -1.84 -6.18
C LEU A 48 3.96 -0.62 -6.95
N GLU A 49 3.77 -0.73 -8.26
CA GLU A 49 3.35 0.38 -9.11
C GLU A 49 2.24 -0.07 -10.07
N TRP A 50 1.21 0.74 -10.24
CA TRP A 50 0.06 0.47 -11.13
C TRP A 50 -0.50 1.76 -11.73
N ASP A 51 -1.47 1.60 -12.63
CA ASP A 51 -2.17 2.75 -13.22
C ASP A 51 -3.08 3.41 -12.19
N GLY A 52 -2.65 4.58 -11.70
CA GLY A 52 -3.35 5.33 -10.65
C GLY A 52 -2.67 5.32 -9.27
N GLY A 53 -1.51 4.67 -9.10
CA GLY A 53 -0.80 4.76 -7.83
C GLY A 53 0.44 3.88 -7.67
N TRP A 54 1.05 3.98 -6.49
CA TRP A 54 2.15 3.12 -6.08
C TRP A 54 2.16 2.93 -4.55
N LEU A 55 2.68 1.79 -4.11
CA LEU A 55 2.97 1.48 -2.72
C LEU A 55 4.48 1.26 -2.58
N GLN A 56 5.13 1.96 -1.66
CA GLN A 56 6.53 1.77 -1.34
C GLN A 56 6.68 1.36 0.12
N VAL A 57 7.47 0.32 0.37
CA VAL A 57 7.77 -0.15 1.72
C VAL A 57 9.23 0.11 2.03
N ALA A 58 9.49 0.98 2.99
CA ALA A 58 10.83 1.28 3.49
C ALA A 58 11.08 0.55 4.80
N SER A 59 12.27 -0.03 4.96
CA SER A 59 12.72 -0.59 6.23
C SER A 59 12.84 0.51 7.29
N GLY A 60 12.29 0.27 8.47
CA GLY A 60 12.32 1.17 9.61
C GLY A 60 13.32 0.70 10.67
N ALA A 61 13.34 1.42 11.80
CA ALA A 61 14.15 1.03 12.94
C ALA A 61 13.57 -0.21 13.64
N ALA A 62 14.45 -1.01 14.25
CA ALA A 62 14.10 -2.11 15.15
C ALA A 62 13.13 -3.16 14.56
N GLY A 63 13.30 -3.51 13.28
CA GLY A 63 12.49 -4.56 12.62
C GLY A 63 11.08 -4.12 12.20
N THR A 64 10.75 -2.84 12.35
CA THR A 64 9.52 -2.24 11.81
C THR A 64 9.73 -1.72 10.40
N SER A 65 8.66 -1.35 9.72
CA SER A 65 8.72 -0.77 8.37
C SER A 65 7.77 0.41 8.22
N HIS A 66 7.94 1.20 7.18
CA HIS A 66 6.98 2.22 6.78
C HIS A 66 6.46 1.90 5.38
N ALA A 67 5.14 1.74 5.24
CA ALA A 67 4.51 1.66 3.93
C ALA A 67 3.90 3.02 3.59
N THR A 68 4.27 3.53 2.42
CA THR A 68 3.76 4.77 1.84
C THR A 68 2.93 4.40 0.62
N LEU A 69 1.64 4.76 0.64
CA LEU A 69 0.71 4.54 -0.47
C LEU A 69 0.39 5.90 -1.09
N HIS A 70 0.62 6.01 -2.38
CA HIS A 70 0.30 7.18 -3.18
C HIS A 70 -0.73 6.80 -4.24
N LEU A 71 -1.81 7.58 -4.34
CA LEU A 71 -2.84 7.43 -5.37
C LEU A 71 -3.00 8.74 -6.12
N SER A 72 -3.17 8.64 -7.43
CA SER A 72 -3.45 9.78 -8.30
C SER A 72 -4.82 9.57 -8.94
N VAL A 73 -5.76 10.47 -8.64
CA VAL A 73 -7.12 10.42 -9.20
C VAL A 73 -7.37 11.54 -10.21
N PRO A 74 -8.16 11.28 -11.27
CA PRO A 74 -8.54 12.31 -12.23
C PRO A 74 -9.35 13.42 -11.55
N ALA A 75 -9.14 14.66 -12.00
CA ALA A 75 -9.85 15.80 -11.44
C ALA A 75 -11.37 15.67 -11.71
N GLY A 76 -12.18 15.71 -10.66
CA GLY A 76 -13.65 15.60 -10.75
C GLY A 76 -14.24 14.34 -10.10
N GLN A 77 -13.43 13.29 -9.84
CA GLN A 77 -13.80 12.27 -8.86
C GLN A 77 -13.65 12.88 -7.46
N GLY A 78 -14.74 12.96 -6.69
CA GLY A 78 -14.75 13.57 -5.37
C GLY A 78 -13.80 12.87 -4.39
N GLY A 79 -12.55 13.33 -4.32
CA GLY A 79 -11.49 12.79 -3.44
C GLY A 79 -11.64 13.14 -1.96
N GLY A 80 -12.85 13.51 -1.51
CA GLY A 80 -13.08 13.97 -0.14
C GLY A 80 -12.75 12.92 0.92
N ASP A 81 -12.94 11.63 0.60
CA ASP A 81 -12.66 10.50 1.50
C ASP A 81 -11.42 9.69 1.09
N LEU A 82 -10.78 10.03 -0.03
CA LEU A 82 -9.60 9.31 -0.53
C LEU A 82 -8.43 9.24 0.47
N PRO A 83 -8.05 10.30 1.21
CA PRO A 83 -7.00 10.18 2.21
C PRO A 83 -7.39 9.24 3.37
N ALA A 84 -8.68 9.18 3.74
CA ALA A 84 -9.17 8.22 4.73
C ALA A 84 -9.11 6.79 4.18
N ARG A 85 -9.54 6.58 2.93
CA ARG A 85 -9.44 5.31 2.20
C ARG A 85 -8.00 4.78 2.13
N ILE A 86 -7.03 5.62 1.79
CA ILE A 86 -5.60 5.25 1.76
C ILE A 86 -5.15 4.82 3.16
N ARG A 87 -5.56 5.54 4.21
CA ARG A 87 -5.21 5.21 5.60
C ARG A 87 -5.82 3.86 6.03
N GLU A 88 -7.07 3.61 5.67
CA GLU A 88 -7.78 2.35 5.91
C GLU A 88 -7.12 1.18 5.16
N SER A 89 -6.76 1.36 3.89
CA SER A 89 -6.00 0.36 3.12
C SER A 89 -4.67 0.01 3.77
N LEU A 90 -3.93 1.01 4.25
CA LEU A 90 -2.70 0.79 5.01
C LEU A 90 -2.97 0.11 6.36
N ASP A 91 -4.12 0.38 7.01
CA ASP A 91 -4.55 -0.35 8.22
C ASP A 91 -4.70 -1.84 7.97
N ARG A 92 -5.46 -2.18 6.91
CA ARG A 92 -5.64 -3.58 6.50
C ARG A 92 -4.31 -4.25 6.18
N LEU A 93 -3.43 -3.58 5.45
CA LEU A 93 -2.10 -4.12 5.16
C LEU A 93 -1.27 -4.34 6.44
N ALA A 94 -1.39 -3.46 7.43
CA ALA A 94 -0.76 -3.62 8.74
C ALA A 94 -1.31 -4.85 9.50
N VAL A 95 -2.62 -5.11 9.41
CA VAL A 95 -3.26 -6.29 10.02
C VAL A 95 -2.81 -7.58 9.32
N LEU A 96 -2.76 -7.58 7.99
CA LEU A 96 -2.33 -8.74 7.18
C LEU A 96 -0.86 -9.07 7.41
N SER A 97 0.01 -8.07 7.45
CA SER A 97 1.46 -8.25 7.67
C SER A 97 1.85 -8.41 9.14
N GLY A 98 0.99 -7.96 10.06
CA GLY A 98 1.24 -7.94 11.50
C GLY A 98 0.54 -9.01 12.30
N SER A 99 -0.24 -9.90 11.67
CA SER A 99 -0.84 -11.04 12.36
C SER A 99 0.25 -12.06 12.69
N PRO A 100 0.63 -12.25 13.98
CA PRO A 100 1.39 -13.43 14.35
C PRO A 100 0.44 -14.62 14.20
N GLY A 101 0.79 -15.56 13.31
CA GLY A 101 0.27 -16.92 13.42
C GLY A 101 0.72 -17.56 14.73
#